data_AF-A0A4Y1RPK4-F1
#
_entry.id   AF-A0A4Y1RPK4-F1
#
_cell.length_a   1.000
_cell.length_b   1.000
_cell.length_c   1.000
_cell.angle_alpha   90.00
_cell.angle_beta   90.00
_cell.angle_gamma   90.00
#
_symmetry.space_group_name_H-M   'P 1'
#
loop_
_entity.id
_entity.type
_entity.pdbx_description
1 polymer ?
#
loop_
_entity_poly.entity_id
_entity_poly.type
_entity_poly.pdbx_seq_one_letter_code
_entity_poly.pdbx_strand_id
1 'polypeptide(L)'
;QLGAEAIARPSADAHVPRQSDAEAAATRAAGKRPVMVDLEASPASKRSRPSEASRAVFAAEDEDGPTEAVTIACPSKTVQFVNHMILGSQMELSEVDELPKKLLREQAGRAFRLQASASMEMWLCVKRAISAAERAKKAYDDGRAKVAKAGKAIQDHAQLLKEKEAAERLALASEAMVVEMLAALEAARAAARDAEAASEAVQDTLEESERTKAAEVEAAVQSAIQGYRSSEEFTALLDGEVGSEMAD
;
A
#
# COMPACT_ATOMS: atom_id res chain seq x y z
N GLN A 1 -15.08 7.17 -48.17
CA GLN A 1 -16.54 6.96 -47.99
C GLN A 1 -16.75 6.32 -46.63
N LEU A 2 -17.48 7.03 -45.76
CA LEU A 2 -18.33 6.57 -44.64
C LEU A 2 -17.68 5.58 -43.64
N GLY A 3 -17.39 5.91 -42.37
CA GLY A 3 -18.12 6.75 -41.43
C GLY A 3 -19.06 5.89 -40.59
N ALA A 4 -18.74 5.68 -39.30
CA ALA A 4 -19.69 5.39 -38.23
C ALA A 4 -18.99 5.39 -36.86
N GLU A 5 -18.97 6.57 -36.26
CA GLU A 5 -18.93 6.79 -34.82
C GLU A 5 -20.29 6.37 -34.22
N ALA A 6 -20.30 5.81 -33.01
CA ALA A 6 -21.51 5.71 -32.20
C ALA A 6 -21.21 6.18 -30.78
N ILE A 7 -21.55 7.43 -30.52
CA ILE A 7 -21.76 8.05 -29.21
C ILE A 7 -23.18 7.70 -28.76
N ALA A 8 -23.35 7.20 -27.52
CA ALA A 8 -24.49 7.51 -26.64
C ALA A 8 -24.28 6.95 -25.21
N ARG A 9 -24.16 7.87 -24.24
CA ARG A 9 -24.29 7.69 -22.77
C ARG A 9 -25.80 7.64 -22.38
N PRO A 10 -26.21 7.78 -21.09
CA PRO A 10 -25.95 7.00 -19.87
C PRO A 10 -27.28 6.58 -19.16
N SER A 11 -27.25 5.61 -18.25
CA SER A 11 -28.23 5.49 -17.13
C SER A 11 -27.56 4.67 -16.03
N ALA A 12 -27.09 5.28 -14.93
CA ALA A 12 -27.87 5.63 -13.76
C ALA A 12 -28.61 4.40 -13.18
N ASP A 13 -27.93 3.71 -12.26
CA ASP A 13 -28.57 3.29 -11.01
C ASP A 13 -27.62 3.68 -9.87
N ALA A 14 -28.08 4.68 -9.12
CA ALA A 14 -27.49 5.15 -7.89
C ALA A 14 -28.22 4.51 -6.70
N HIS A 15 -27.56 4.59 -5.54
CA HIS A 15 -28.12 4.55 -4.18
C HIS A 15 -28.41 3.15 -3.58
N VAL A 16 -27.98 2.76 -2.37
CA VAL A 16 -27.53 3.47 -1.14
C VAL A 16 -26.66 2.51 -0.29
N PRO A 17 -25.63 2.99 0.44
CA PRO A 17 -25.03 2.27 1.56
C PRO A 17 -25.81 2.53 2.85
N ARG A 18 -26.36 1.49 3.50
CA ARG A 18 -26.92 1.63 4.85
C ARG A 18 -25.84 1.44 5.92
N GLN A 19 -25.38 2.56 6.47
CA GLN A 19 -24.97 2.64 7.87
C GLN A 19 -26.21 2.53 8.77
N SER A 20 -26.03 1.94 9.95
CA SER A 20 -26.88 2.17 11.11
C SER A 20 -25.97 2.09 12.33
N ASP A 21 -25.53 3.26 12.80
CA ASP A 21 -25.00 3.43 14.15
C ASP A 21 -26.15 3.29 15.16
N ALA A 22 -25.91 2.56 16.24
CA ALA A 22 -26.64 2.73 17.50
C ALA A 22 -25.74 2.29 18.66
N GLU A 23 -25.14 3.31 19.26
CA GLU A 23 -24.46 3.35 20.54
C GLU A 23 -25.42 2.98 21.69
N ALA A 24 -25.00 2.09 22.59
CA ALA A 24 -25.54 1.99 23.94
C ALA A 24 -24.45 1.46 24.89
N ALA A 25 -23.81 2.38 25.60
CA ALA A 25 -23.02 2.09 26.78
C ALA A 25 -23.92 1.61 27.92
N ALA A 26 -23.56 0.49 28.55
CA ALA A 26 -23.99 0.16 29.90
C ALA A 26 -22.94 -0.68 30.63
N THR A 27 -22.17 0.01 31.44
CA THR A 27 -21.27 -0.43 32.51
C THR A 27 -21.95 -1.41 33.48
N ARG A 28 -21.27 -2.49 33.87
CA ARG A 28 -21.32 -3.00 35.26
C ARG A 28 -20.12 -3.89 35.60
N ALA A 29 -19.36 -3.43 36.59
CA ALA A 29 -18.27 -4.12 37.25
C ALA A 29 -18.78 -5.11 38.32
N ALA A 30 -18.10 -6.25 38.47
CA ALA A 30 -17.91 -7.06 39.68
C ALA A 30 -17.16 -8.34 39.23
N GLY A 31 -16.02 -8.78 39.75
CA GLY A 31 -15.44 -8.63 41.08
C GLY A 31 -15.42 -10.01 41.76
N LYS A 32 -14.26 -10.71 41.74
CA LYS A 32 -13.83 -11.83 42.62
C LYS A 32 -14.66 -13.13 42.46
N ARG A 33 -14.17 -14.38 42.48
CA ARG A 33 -12.96 -15.10 42.95
C ARG A 33 -12.96 -16.51 42.27
N PRO A 34 -11.89 -17.32 42.41
CA PRO A 34 -11.79 -18.65 41.80
C PRO A 34 -12.82 -19.64 42.36
N VAL A 35 -13.39 -20.48 41.50
CA VAL A 35 -14.24 -21.62 41.89
C VAL A 35 -13.35 -22.65 42.58
N MET A 36 -13.49 -22.78 43.91
CA MET A 36 -13.00 -23.93 44.65
C MET A 36 -14.01 -25.06 44.45
N VAL A 37 -13.56 -26.18 43.90
CA VAL A 37 -14.34 -27.43 43.88
C VAL A 37 -14.20 -28.06 45.26
N ASP A 38 -15.28 -27.95 46.04
CA ASP A 38 -15.42 -28.55 47.35
C ASP A 38 -15.61 -30.07 47.21
N LEU A 39 -14.90 -30.82 48.06
CA LEU A 39 -14.59 -32.23 47.92
C LEU A 39 -15.23 -32.98 49.09
N GLU A 40 -16.55 -32.90 49.23
CA GLU A 40 -17.29 -33.60 50.27
C GLU A 40 -18.66 -34.06 49.76
N ALA A 41 -18.73 -35.32 49.33
CA ALA A 41 -19.98 -36.07 49.25
C ALA A 41 -19.71 -37.52 49.66
N SER A 42 -19.88 -37.81 50.95
CA SER A 42 -20.10 -39.17 51.44
C SER A 42 -21.51 -39.65 51.09
N PRO A 43 -21.67 -40.92 50.72
CA PRO A 43 -22.72 -41.71 51.36
C PRO A 43 -22.15 -42.99 51.97
N ALA A 44 -22.41 -43.16 53.26
CA ALA A 44 -22.23 -44.44 53.93
C ALA A 44 -23.37 -45.39 53.51
N SER A 45 -23.05 -46.60 53.03
CA SER A 45 -23.91 -47.76 53.23
C SER A 45 -23.16 -49.10 53.07
N LYS A 46 -22.96 -49.74 54.24
CA LYS A 46 -22.94 -51.19 54.50
C LYS A 46 -21.81 -52.03 53.88
N ARG A 47 -20.70 -52.04 54.62
CA ARG A 47 -19.86 -53.21 55.00
C ARG A 47 -20.19 -54.54 54.29
N SER A 48 -19.34 -54.93 53.34
CA SER A 48 -18.93 -56.32 53.19
C SER A 48 -17.40 -56.39 53.37
N ARG A 49 -16.92 -57.39 54.12
CA ARG A 49 -15.49 -57.58 54.42
C ARG A 49 -14.68 -57.71 53.11
N PRO A 50 -13.48 -57.12 53.00
CA PRO A 50 -12.58 -57.45 51.90
C PRO A 50 -12.01 -58.85 52.15
N SER A 51 -12.27 -59.76 51.21
CA SER A 51 -11.48 -60.99 51.07
C SER A 51 -10.13 -60.62 50.45
N GLU A 52 -9.07 -61.13 51.05
CA GLU A 52 -7.65 -60.86 50.75
C GLU A 52 -7.22 -61.54 49.44
N ALA A 53 -7.76 -61.08 48.32
CA ALA A 53 -7.29 -61.43 46.98
C ALA A 53 -7.41 -60.21 46.08
N SER A 54 -6.28 -59.66 45.63
CA SER A 54 -6.23 -58.55 44.67
C SER A 54 -6.98 -58.94 43.39
N ARG A 55 -8.18 -58.38 43.19
CA ARG A 55 -8.98 -58.52 41.99
C ARG A 55 -8.88 -57.24 41.18
N ALA A 56 -8.36 -57.32 39.97
CA ALA A 56 -8.45 -56.26 38.98
C ALA A 56 -9.54 -56.63 37.97
N VAL A 57 -10.58 -55.81 37.87
CA VAL A 57 -11.63 -55.93 36.84
C VAL A 57 -11.22 -55.01 35.70
N PHE A 58 -10.92 -55.57 34.53
CA PHE A 58 -10.73 -54.78 33.32
C PHE A 58 -12.06 -54.73 32.57
N ALA A 59 -12.65 -53.55 32.49
CA ALA A 59 -13.69 -53.27 31.53
C ALA A 59 -13.00 -52.99 30.18
N ALA A 60 -13.14 -53.90 29.22
CA ALA A 60 -12.96 -53.56 27.82
C ALA A 60 -14.33 -53.12 27.32
N GLU A 61 -14.48 -51.84 26.98
CA GLU A 61 -15.63 -51.38 26.23
C GLU A 61 -15.49 -51.89 24.79
N ASP A 62 -16.06 -53.05 24.51
CA ASP A 62 -16.46 -53.44 23.16
C ASP A 62 -17.99 -53.28 23.10
N GLU A 63 -18.43 -52.35 22.24
CA GLU A 63 -19.84 -52.11 21.94
C GLU A 63 -20.46 -53.38 21.32
N ASP A 64 -21.62 -53.77 21.87
CA ASP A 64 -22.51 -54.86 21.47
C ASP A 64 -22.08 -56.33 21.76
N GLY A 65 -22.17 -56.71 23.04
CA GLY A 65 -22.28 -58.10 23.51
C GLY A 65 -22.46 -58.16 25.04
N PRO A 66 -23.06 -59.22 25.62
CA PRO A 66 -23.28 -59.29 27.06
C PRO A 66 -21.94 -59.22 27.81
N THR A 67 -21.83 -58.25 28.73
CA THR A 67 -20.63 -57.98 29.53
C THR A 67 -20.34 -59.16 30.46
N GLU A 68 -19.70 -60.20 29.96
CA GLU A 68 -19.08 -61.22 30.80
C GLU A 68 -17.89 -60.58 31.52
N ALA A 69 -18.08 -60.24 32.79
CA ALA A 69 -17.00 -59.83 33.67
C ALA A 69 -16.01 -60.99 33.82
N VAL A 70 -15.01 -61.05 32.93
CA VAL A 70 -13.93 -62.03 33.02
C VAL A 70 -13.13 -61.70 34.27
N THR A 71 -13.42 -62.41 35.35
CA THR A 71 -12.67 -62.32 36.60
C THR A 71 -11.36 -63.07 36.39
N ILE A 72 -10.35 -62.38 35.85
CA ILE A 72 -9.00 -62.92 35.81
C ILE A 72 -8.44 -62.76 37.22
N ALA A 73 -8.55 -63.82 38.02
CA ALA A 73 -7.72 -63.95 39.20
C ALA A 73 -6.27 -64.10 38.73
N CYS A 74 -5.58 -62.98 38.52
CA CYS A 74 -4.14 -62.98 38.27
C CYS A 74 -3.47 -63.31 39.61
N PRO A 75 -2.78 -64.47 39.74
CA PRO A 75 -1.95 -64.72 40.89
C PRO A 75 -0.97 -63.55 41.06
N SER A 76 -0.71 -63.14 42.29
CA SER A 76 0.23 -62.05 42.62
C SER A 76 1.58 -62.19 41.90
N LYS A 77 2.08 -63.43 41.76
CA LYS A 77 3.29 -63.78 41.01
C LYS A 77 3.22 -63.40 39.51
N THR A 78 2.06 -63.50 38.86
CA THR A 78 1.90 -63.14 37.44
C THR A 78 1.92 -61.63 37.23
N VAL A 79 1.39 -60.85 38.18
CA VAL A 79 1.47 -59.38 38.14
C VAL A 79 2.90 -58.91 38.37
N GLN A 80 3.62 -59.53 39.31
CA GLN A 80 5.05 -59.27 39.54
C GLN A 80 5.89 -59.61 38.30
N PHE A 81 5.64 -60.72 37.62
CA PHE A 81 6.34 -61.09 36.38
C PHE A 81 6.06 -60.11 35.22
N VAL A 82 4.81 -59.67 35.05
CA VAL A 82 4.45 -58.66 34.03
C VAL A 82 5.09 -57.32 34.34
N ASN A 83 5.10 -56.90 35.61
CA ASN A 83 5.81 -55.70 36.04
C ASN A 83 7.32 -55.83 35.86
N HIS A 84 7.93 -57.00 36.09
CA HIS A 84 9.34 -57.25 35.76
C HIS A 84 9.63 -57.04 34.28
N MET A 85 8.83 -57.64 33.39
CA MET A 85 9.05 -57.51 31.94
C MET A 85 8.76 -56.12 31.38
N ILE A 86 7.80 -55.39 31.93
CA ILE A 86 7.39 -54.07 31.41
C ILE A 86 8.17 -52.93 32.08
N LEU A 87 8.41 -53.00 33.38
CA LEU A 87 8.98 -51.91 34.20
C LEU A 87 10.42 -52.19 34.65
N GLY A 88 10.97 -53.39 34.39
CA GLY A 88 12.34 -53.75 34.76
C GLY A 88 12.56 -53.98 36.26
N SER A 89 11.50 -54.22 37.05
CA SER A 89 11.60 -54.49 38.50
C SER A 89 12.25 -55.86 38.76
N GLN A 90 13.25 -55.98 39.64
CA GLN A 90 13.92 -57.27 39.89
C GLN A 90 12.96 -58.35 40.42
N MET A 91 12.95 -59.51 39.77
CA MET A 91 12.36 -60.75 40.28
C MET A 91 13.47 -61.79 40.35
N GLU A 92 13.53 -62.59 41.42
CA GLU A 92 14.57 -63.61 41.55
C GLU A 92 14.39 -64.69 40.48
N LEU A 93 15.48 -65.10 39.82
CA LEU A 93 15.44 -66.08 38.72
C LEU A 93 14.77 -67.40 39.12
N SER A 94 14.91 -67.80 40.40
CA SER A 94 14.28 -68.99 40.96
C SER A 94 12.76 -68.94 40.96
N GLU A 95 12.15 -67.76 41.12
CA GLU A 95 10.69 -67.60 41.08
C GLU A 95 10.14 -67.59 39.64
N VAL A 96 10.98 -67.21 38.67
CA VAL A 96 10.65 -67.27 37.23
C VAL A 96 10.58 -68.73 36.76
N ASP A 97 11.51 -69.57 37.22
CA ASP A 97 11.62 -70.98 36.82
C ASP A 97 10.46 -71.86 37.34
N GLU A 98 9.78 -71.44 38.40
CA GLU A 98 8.57 -72.09 38.92
C GLU A 98 7.31 -71.83 38.07
N LEU A 99 7.34 -70.84 37.17
CA LEU A 99 6.17 -70.47 36.39
C LEU A 99 5.94 -71.43 35.20
N PRO A 100 4.67 -71.77 34.88
CA PRO A 100 4.38 -72.60 33.72
C PRO A 100 4.97 -72.02 32.43
N LYS A 101 5.75 -72.82 31.68
CA LYS A 101 6.40 -72.40 30.42
C LYS A 101 5.42 -71.79 29.40
N LYS A 102 4.16 -72.25 29.40
CA LYS A 102 3.09 -71.70 28.55
C LYS A 102 2.75 -70.24 28.93
N LEU A 103 2.65 -69.95 30.22
CA LEU A 103 2.36 -68.62 30.75
C LEU A 103 3.51 -67.64 30.48
N LEU A 104 4.76 -68.08 30.69
CA LEU A 104 5.94 -67.27 30.38
C LEU A 104 5.99 -66.88 28.91
N ARG A 105 5.77 -67.82 27.99
CA ARG A 105 5.74 -67.57 26.55
C ARG A 105 4.64 -66.59 26.15
N GLU A 106 3.45 -66.74 26.72
CA GLU A 106 2.29 -65.90 26.38
C GLU A 106 2.45 -64.46 26.88
N GLN A 107 2.94 -64.30 28.12
CA GLN A 107 3.23 -62.99 28.69
C GLN A 107 4.39 -62.31 27.96
N ALA A 108 5.46 -63.04 27.63
CA ALA A 108 6.57 -62.48 26.84
C ALA A 108 6.09 -62.01 25.46
N GLY A 109 5.19 -62.78 24.83
CA GLY A 109 4.54 -62.38 23.58
C GLY A 109 3.66 -61.13 23.73
N ARG A 110 2.93 -60.98 24.84
CA ARG A 110 2.16 -59.75 25.15
C ARG A 110 3.07 -58.55 25.36
N ALA A 111 4.11 -58.67 26.17
CA ALA A 111 5.07 -57.60 26.43
C ALA A 111 5.78 -57.16 25.13
N PHE A 112 6.19 -58.11 24.28
CA PHE A 112 6.78 -57.79 22.98
C PHE A 112 5.82 -57.02 22.07
N ARG A 113 4.56 -57.44 21.97
CA ARG A 113 3.55 -56.71 21.18
C ARG A 113 3.28 -55.32 21.72
N LEU A 114 3.21 -55.16 23.05
CA LEU A 114 3.01 -53.87 23.71
C LEU A 114 4.20 -52.92 23.48
N GLN A 115 5.43 -53.43 23.57
CA GLN A 115 6.63 -52.66 23.27
C GLN A 115 6.69 -52.25 21.80
N ALA A 116 6.33 -53.15 20.87
CA ALA A 116 6.27 -52.85 19.46
C ALA A 116 5.20 -51.78 19.14
N SER A 117 4.01 -51.86 19.75
CA SER A 117 2.96 -50.84 19.57
C SER A 117 3.37 -49.50 20.17
N ALA A 118 3.95 -49.47 21.36
CA ALA A 118 4.46 -48.24 21.98
C ALA A 118 5.57 -47.59 21.15
N SER A 119 6.49 -48.39 20.59
CA SER A 119 7.55 -47.91 19.70
C SER A 119 6.98 -47.33 18.39
N MET A 120 5.96 -47.96 17.81
CA MET A 120 5.29 -47.45 16.61
C MET A 120 4.55 -46.14 16.88
N GLU A 121 3.83 -46.06 18.00
CA GLU A 121 3.10 -44.85 18.39
C GLU A 121 4.04 -43.68 18.65
N MET A 122 5.15 -43.91 19.36
CA MET A 122 6.17 -42.89 19.60
C MET A 122 6.78 -42.40 18.27
N TRP A 123 7.06 -43.31 17.33
CA TRP A 123 7.54 -42.93 16.00
C TRP A 123 6.53 -42.08 15.22
N LEU A 124 5.25 -42.42 15.26
CA LEU A 124 4.18 -41.62 14.63
C LEU A 124 4.05 -40.23 15.27
N CYS A 125 4.16 -40.14 16.59
CA CYS A 125 4.16 -38.87 17.32
C CYS A 125 5.34 -37.99 16.91
N VAL A 126 6.56 -38.54 16.85
CA VAL A 126 7.75 -37.84 16.37
C VAL A 126 7.57 -37.36 14.93
N LYS A 127 7.05 -38.22 14.04
CA LYS A 127 6.78 -37.85 12.64
C LYS A 127 5.78 -36.70 12.54
N ARG A 128 4.68 -36.75 13.30
CA ARG A 128 3.69 -35.66 13.36
C ARG A 128 4.31 -34.36 13.89
N ALA A 129 5.15 -34.44 14.91
CA ALA A 129 5.85 -33.29 15.48
C ALA A 129 6.82 -32.65 14.47
N ILE A 130 7.60 -33.45 13.74
CA ILE A 130 8.49 -32.97 12.67
C ILE A 130 7.69 -32.26 11.58
N SER A 131 6.62 -32.90 11.07
CA SER A 131 5.78 -32.28 10.03
C SER A 131 5.06 -31.02 10.51
N ALA A 132 4.73 -30.91 11.81
CA ALA A 132 4.21 -29.67 12.38
C ALA A 132 5.29 -28.58 12.47
N ALA A 133 6.49 -28.93 12.91
CA ALA A 133 7.63 -28.01 13.00
C ALA A 133 8.05 -27.49 11.61
N GLU A 134 8.08 -28.34 10.59
CA GLU A 134 8.38 -27.95 9.21
C GLU A 134 7.34 -26.96 8.65
N ARG A 135 6.04 -27.22 8.89
CA ARG A 135 4.97 -26.30 8.49
C ARG A 135 5.08 -24.96 9.21
N ALA A 136 5.36 -24.98 10.51
CA ALA A 136 5.55 -23.76 11.30
C ALA A 136 6.76 -22.96 10.81
N LYS A 137 7.89 -23.62 10.53
CA LYS A 137 9.09 -22.98 9.95
C LYS A 137 8.78 -22.33 8.61
N LYS A 138 8.09 -23.05 7.71
CA LYS A 138 7.70 -22.49 6.41
C LYS A 138 6.82 -21.25 6.55
N ALA A 139 5.80 -21.31 7.41
CA ALA A 139 4.93 -20.16 7.67
C ALA A 139 5.68 -18.95 8.25
N TYR A 140 6.67 -19.20 9.12
CA TYR A 140 7.55 -18.17 9.65
C TYR A 140 8.41 -17.52 8.56
N ASP A 141 9.05 -18.33 7.71
CA ASP A 141 9.89 -17.83 6.62
C ASP A 141 9.07 -17.07 5.57
N ASP A 142 7.86 -17.55 5.24
CA ASP A 142 6.90 -16.85 4.38
C ASP A 142 6.48 -15.50 5.00
N GLY A 143 6.24 -15.48 6.32
CA GLY A 143 5.96 -14.26 7.07
C GLY A 143 7.12 -13.26 7.02
N ARG A 144 8.34 -13.73 7.24
CA ARG A 144 9.57 -12.92 7.14
C ARG A 144 9.73 -12.32 5.75
N ALA A 145 9.49 -13.10 4.69
CA ALA A 145 9.57 -12.63 3.31
C ALA A 145 8.53 -11.53 3.03
N LYS A 146 7.30 -11.68 3.53
CA LYS A 146 6.26 -10.65 3.41
C LYS A 146 6.64 -9.37 4.15
N VAL A 147 7.20 -9.46 5.36
CA VAL A 147 7.68 -8.30 6.12
C VAL A 147 8.83 -7.61 5.39
N ALA A 148 9.79 -8.36 4.84
CA ALA A 148 10.87 -7.79 4.04
C ALA A 148 10.35 -7.04 2.80
N LYS A 149 9.37 -7.63 2.09
CA LYS A 149 8.72 -6.98 0.95
C LYS A 149 7.97 -5.71 1.35
N ALA A 150 7.22 -5.75 2.45
CA ALA A 150 6.51 -4.59 2.97
C ALA A 150 7.49 -3.48 3.39
N GLY A 151 8.59 -3.84 4.07
CA GLY A 151 9.66 -2.92 4.44
C GLY A 151 10.29 -2.24 3.22
N LYS A 152 10.56 -3.00 2.16
CA LYS A 152 11.07 -2.44 0.90
C LYS A 152 10.06 -1.50 0.24
N ALA A 153 8.78 -1.88 0.19
CA ALA A 153 7.73 -1.03 -0.36
C ALA A 153 7.58 0.31 0.40
N ILE A 154 7.71 0.29 1.73
CA ILE A 154 7.70 1.52 2.55
C ILE A 154 8.92 2.38 2.24
N GLN A 155 10.10 1.78 2.11
CA GLN A 155 11.32 2.51 1.74
C GLN A 155 11.20 3.15 0.35
N ASP A 156 10.69 2.40 -0.62
CA ASP A 156 10.49 2.88 -2.00
C ASP A 156 9.44 4.01 -2.02
N HIS A 157 8.36 3.89 -1.26
CA HIS A 157 7.37 4.97 -1.11
C HIS A 157 7.97 6.23 -0.49
N ALA A 158 8.79 6.09 0.56
CA ALA A 158 9.48 7.23 1.17
C ALA A 158 10.47 7.91 0.20
N GLN A 159 11.12 7.14 -0.67
CA GLN A 159 11.98 7.66 -1.72
C GLN A 159 11.17 8.42 -2.79
N LEU A 160 10.06 7.84 -3.26
CA LEU A 160 9.15 8.50 -4.21
C LEU A 160 8.60 9.82 -3.68
N LEU A 161 8.28 9.91 -2.39
CA LEU A 161 7.84 11.18 -1.79
C LEU A 161 8.92 12.26 -1.87
N LYS A 162 10.19 11.93 -1.61
CA LYS A 162 11.29 12.88 -1.73
C LYS A 162 11.48 13.35 -3.16
N GLU A 163 11.40 12.43 -4.12
CA GLU A 163 11.49 12.74 -5.55
C GLU A 163 10.34 13.63 -6.00
N LYS A 164 9.12 13.33 -5.55
CA LYS A 164 7.93 14.16 -5.80
C LYS A 164 8.12 15.58 -5.26
N GLU A 165 8.56 15.73 -4.02
CA GLU A 165 8.81 17.07 -3.45
C GLU A 165 9.93 17.82 -4.18
N ALA A 166 10.96 17.12 -4.66
CA ALA A 166 12.02 17.73 -5.47
C ALA A 166 11.46 18.21 -6.82
N ALA A 167 10.63 17.40 -7.47
CA ALA A 167 9.94 17.77 -8.71
C ALA A 167 8.98 18.95 -8.52
N GLU A 168 8.22 19.00 -7.43
CA GLU A 168 7.35 20.14 -7.10
C GLU A 168 8.15 21.43 -6.90
N ARG A 169 9.31 21.38 -6.23
CA ARG A 169 10.19 22.55 -6.10
C ARG A 169 10.72 23.04 -7.47
N LEU A 170 11.08 22.12 -8.35
CA LEU A 170 11.52 22.46 -9.71
C LEU A 170 10.37 23.05 -10.54
N ALA A 171 9.16 22.50 -10.41
CA ALA A 171 7.98 23.03 -11.09
C ALA A 171 7.69 24.48 -10.66
N LEU A 172 7.66 24.74 -9.35
CA LEU A 172 7.48 26.09 -8.81
C LEU A 172 8.57 27.07 -9.29
N ALA A 173 9.83 26.63 -9.34
CA ALA A 173 10.91 27.46 -9.86
C ALA A 173 10.72 27.78 -11.36
N SER A 174 10.27 26.80 -12.15
CA SER A 174 9.99 27.01 -13.57
C SER A 174 8.77 27.92 -13.80
N GLU A 175 7.73 27.81 -12.97
CA GLU A 175 6.57 28.69 -13.00
C GLU A 175 6.99 30.13 -12.70
N ALA A 176 7.84 30.35 -11.69
CA ALA A 176 8.37 31.67 -11.38
C ALA A 176 9.15 32.28 -12.57
N MET A 177 10.01 31.48 -13.23
CA MET A 177 10.72 31.93 -14.44
C MET A 177 9.76 32.30 -15.57
N VAL A 178 8.69 31.53 -15.79
CA VAL A 178 7.68 31.85 -16.81
C VAL A 178 6.97 33.16 -16.51
N VAL A 179 6.61 33.40 -15.24
CA VAL A 179 5.99 34.66 -14.82
C VAL A 179 6.93 35.85 -15.07
N GLU A 180 8.21 35.72 -14.73
CA GLU A 180 9.21 36.76 -15.02
C GLU A 180 9.36 37.01 -16.53
N MET A 181 9.40 35.95 -17.34
CA MET A 181 9.46 36.09 -18.80
C MET A 181 8.23 36.77 -19.38
N LEU A 182 7.02 36.47 -18.87
CA LEU A 182 5.80 37.13 -19.29
C LEU A 182 5.82 38.62 -18.94
N ALA A 183 6.26 38.98 -17.74
CA ALA A 183 6.41 40.37 -17.33
C ALA A 183 7.42 41.12 -18.21
N ALA A 184 8.57 40.51 -18.51
CA ALA A 184 9.57 41.09 -19.40
C ALA A 184 9.02 41.29 -20.83
N LEU A 185 8.22 40.34 -21.31
CA LEU A 185 7.60 40.40 -22.62
C LEU A 185 6.50 41.46 -22.71
N GLU A 186 5.72 41.66 -21.65
CA GLU A 186 4.76 42.78 -21.55
C GLU A 186 5.48 44.13 -21.53
N ALA A 187 6.56 44.26 -20.76
CA ALA A 187 7.38 45.46 -20.73
C ALA A 187 8.00 45.77 -22.11
N ALA A 188 8.52 44.76 -22.80
CA ALA A 188 9.06 44.91 -24.16
C ALA A 188 7.98 45.35 -25.17
N ARG A 189 6.74 44.82 -25.05
CA ARG A 189 5.62 45.26 -25.88
C ARG A 189 5.21 46.70 -25.60
N ALA A 190 5.22 47.14 -24.34
CA ALA A 190 4.95 48.53 -24.00
C ALA A 190 6.01 49.45 -24.62
N ALA A 191 7.29 49.13 -24.42
CA ALA A 191 8.40 49.89 -24.99
C ALA A 191 8.36 49.95 -26.53
N ALA A 192 7.93 48.86 -27.20
CA ALA A 192 7.77 48.84 -28.65
C ALA A 192 6.67 49.81 -29.12
N ARG A 193 5.53 49.88 -28.41
CA ARG A 193 4.46 50.85 -28.73
C ARG A 193 4.91 52.29 -28.49
N ASP A 194 5.62 52.53 -27.39
CA ASP A 194 6.16 53.87 -27.08
C ASP A 194 7.18 54.31 -28.15
N ALA A 195 8.02 53.38 -28.63
CA ALA A 195 8.97 53.65 -29.71
C ALA A 195 8.25 53.90 -31.05
N GLU A 196 7.18 53.17 -31.35
CA GLU A 196 6.34 53.38 -32.55
C GLU A 196 5.67 54.77 -32.50
N ALA A 197 5.03 55.12 -31.38
CA ALA A 197 4.44 56.44 -31.19
C ALA A 197 5.47 57.58 -31.26
N ALA A 198 6.67 57.38 -30.73
CA ALA A 198 7.76 58.35 -30.86
C ALA A 198 8.23 58.49 -32.33
N SER A 199 8.29 57.38 -33.07
CA SER A 199 8.63 57.41 -34.50
C SER A 199 7.58 58.14 -35.33
N GLU A 200 6.29 57.91 -35.07
CA GLU A 200 5.19 58.64 -35.70
C GLU A 200 5.27 60.14 -35.41
N ALA A 201 5.48 60.53 -34.15
CA ALA A 201 5.65 61.94 -33.79
C ALA A 201 6.85 62.60 -34.48
N VAL A 202 7.99 61.89 -34.59
CA VAL A 202 9.15 62.39 -35.36
C VAL A 202 8.79 62.56 -36.83
N GLN A 203 8.05 61.63 -37.42
CA GLN A 203 7.64 61.73 -38.82
C GLN A 203 6.67 62.89 -39.06
N ASP A 204 5.70 63.11 -38.17
CA ASP A 204 4.79 64.25 -38.24
C ASP A 204 5.55 65.58 -38.16
N THR A 205 6.52 65.70 -37.22
CA THR A 205 7.34 66.90 -37.11
C THR A 205 8.25 67.13 -38.33
N LEU A 206 8.71 66.06 -38.97
CA LEU A 206 9.48 66.14 -40.20
C LEU A 206 8.60 66.68 -41.34
N GLU A 207 7.39 66.13 -41.53
CA GLU A 207 6.46 66.59 -42.55
C GLU A 207 6.04 68.05 -42.32
N GLU A 208 5.79 68.46 -41.08
CA GLU A 208 5.49 69.86 -40.75
C GLU A 208 6.70 70.77 -41.04
N SER A 209 7.92 70.33 -40.72
CA SER A 209 9.14 71.06 -41.11
C SER A 209 9.30 71.17 -42.62
N GLU A 210 8.95 70.14 -43.39
CA GLU A 210 9.03 70.17 -44.85
C GLU A 210 8.01 71.15 -45.44
N ARG A 211 6.77 71.14 -44.95
CA ARG A 211 5.72 72.09 -45.36
C ARG A 211 6.09 73.53 -45.05
N THR A 212 6.63 73.79 -43.87
CA THR A 212 7.07 75.14 -43.46
C THR A 212 8.25 75.62 -44.31
N LYS A 213 9.27 74.79 -44.52
CA LYS A 213 10.39 75.11 -45.44
C LYS A 213 9.93 75.34 -46.87
N ALA A 214 8.98 74.56 -47.38
CA ALA A 214 8.43 74.75 -48.72
C ALA A 214 7.72 76.11 -48.84
N ALA A 215 6.92 76.49 -47.83
CA ALA A 215 6.25 77.79 -47.78
C ALA A 215 7.25 78.96 -47.69
N GLU A 216 8.33 78.82 -46.91
CA GLU A 216 9.41 79.82 -46.85
C GLU A 216 10.11 80.01 -48.20
N VAL A 217 10.42 78.91 -48.90
CA VAL A 217 11.02 78.95 -50.24
C VAL A 217 10.07 79.62 -51.24
N GLU A 218 8.78 79.27 -51.22
CA GLU A 218 7.79 79.89 -52.10
C GLU A 218 7.66 81.40 -51.83
N ALA A 219 7.60 81.81 -50.56
CA ALA A 219 7.56 83.22 -50.18
C ALA A 219 8.82 83.97 -50.65
N ALA A 220 10.00 83.37 -50.49
CA ALA A 220 11.26 83.95 -50.97
C ALA A 220 11.28 84.09 -52.50
N VAL A 221 10.78 83.09 -53.24
CA VAL A 221 10.66 83.13 -54.71
C VAL A 221 9.69 84.23 -55.13
N GLN A 222 8.50 84.32 -54.53
CA GLN A 222 7.53 85.38 -54.82
C GLN A 222 8.11 86.77 -54.54
N SER A 223 8.82 86.94 -53.43
CA SER A 223 9.52 88.18 -53.09
C SER A 223 10.61 88.52 -54.12
N ALA A 224 11.38 87.52 -54.59
CA ALA A 224 12.40 87.73 -55.61
C ALA A 224 11.78 88.11 -56.96
N ILE A 225 10.69 87.46 -57.36
CA ILE A 225 9.92 87.81 -58.57
C ILE A 225 9.38 89.24 -58.47
N GLN A 226 8.81 89.60 -57.32
CA GLN A 226 8.30 90.95 -57.09
C GLN A 226 9.43 91.99 -57.14
N GLY A 227 10.56 91.72 -56.48
CA GLY A 227 11.75 92.56 -56.52
C GLY A 227 12.30 92.75 -57.94
N TYR A 228 12.39 91.66 -58.72
CA TYR A 228 12.80 91.72 -60.13
C TYR A 228 11.84 92.54 -60.99
N ARG A 229 10.51 92.34 -60.84
CA ARG A 229 9.51 93.14 -61.55
C ARG A 229 9.57 94.64 -61.22
N SER A 230 10.06 94.99 -60.04
CA SER A 230 10.29 96.38 -59.63
C SER A 230 11.68 96.91 -59.98
N SER A 231 12.56 96.11 -60.59
CA SER A 231 13.91 96.52 -60.93
C SER A 231 13.97 97.33 -62.23
N GLU A 232 14.97 98.20 -62.34
CA GLU A 232 15.22 98.98 -63.56
C GLU A 232 15.51 98.08 -64.78
N GLU A 233 16.09 96.90 -64.56
CA GLU A 233 16.39 95.93 -65.62
C GLU A 233 15.12 95.38 -66.28
N PHE A 234 14.07 95.13 -65.48
CA PHE A 234 12.78 94.66 -66.02
C PHE A 234 12.05 95.77 -66.77
N THR A 235 12.04 97.00 -66.25
CA THR A 235 11.45 98.15 -66.96
C THR A 235 12.18 98.44 -68.28
N ALA A 236 13.51 98.33 -68.32
CA ALA A 236 14.29 98.54 -69.53
C ALA A 236 14.00 97.48 -70.61
N LEU A 237 13.77 96.22 -70.22
CA LEU A 237 13.33 95.15 -71.14
C LEU A 237 11.93 95.42 -71.70
N LEU A 238 10.97 95.79 -70.86
CA LEU A 238 9.60 96.11 -71.29
C LEU A 238 9.56 97.31 -72.23
N ASP A 239 10.28 98.39 -71.92
CA ASP A 239 10.32 99.59 -72.77
C ASP A 239 10.97 99.31 -74.14
N GLY A 240 11.96 98.40 -74.19
CA GLY A 240 12.57 97.93 -75.44
C GLY A 240 11.62 97.06 -76.29
N GLU A 241 10.76 96.27 -75.67
CA GLU A 241 9.83 95.36 -76.36
C GLU A 241 8.54 96.09 -76.81
N VAL A 242 7.97 96.97 -75.97
CA VAL A 242 6.80 97.81 -76.33
C VAL A 242 7.15 98.83 -77.43
N GLY A 243 8.39 99.32 -77.46
CA GLY A 243 8.89 100.16 -78.55
C GLY A 243 9.02 99.41 -79.90
N SER A 244 9.12 98.08 -79.89
CA SER A 244 9.25 97.25 -81.09
C SER A 244 7.93 96.72 -81.66
N GLU A 245 6.89 96.55 -80.84
CA GLU A 245 5.54 96.15 -81.30
C GLU A 245 4.72 97.34 -81.85
N MET A 246 5.08 98.58 -81.51
CA MET A 246 4.49 99.80 -82.11
C MET A 246 5.15 100.22 -83.44
N ALA A 247 6.12 99.43 -83.94
CA ALA A 247 6.94 99.75 -85.10
C ALA A 247 6.61 98.90 -86.36
N ASP A 248 5.53 98.12 -86.36
CA ASP A 248 4.98 97.43 -87.54
C ASP A 248 3.57 97.95 -87.91
#